data_AF-A0A4Q7MLQ4-F1
#
_entry.id   AF-A0A4Q7MLQ4-F1
#
_cell.length_a   1.000
_cell.length_b   1.000
_cell.length_c   1.000
_cell.angle_alpha   90.00
_cell.angle_beta   90.00
_cell.angle_gamma   90.00
#
_symmetry.space_group_name_H-M   'P 1'
#
loop_
_entity.id
_entity.type
_entity.pdbx_description
1 polymer ?
#
loop_
_entity_poly.entity_id
_entity_poly.type
_entity_poly.pdbx_seq_one_letter_code
_entity_poly.pdbx_strand_id
1 'polypeptide(L)'
;MIDWFAFLLVLGSALLATVVVVSMYSLGLRLLTVSGRTPIVTPAEFTDAITVVTPAEAKAAAKRAAKAARKSPLSDGQKRAALFGARACFALSGVAALFGIYLIVPVLHGLV
;
A
#
# COMPACT_ATOMS: atom_id res chain seq x y z
N MET A 1 -27.46 -16.71 26.14
CA MET A 1 -26.15 -16.82 26.84
C MET A 1 -25.12 -16.12 25.96
N ILE A 2 -24.17 -15.37 26.55
CA ILE A 2 -23.13 -14.67 25.77
C ILE A 2 -22.16 -15.70 25.21
N ASP A 3 -21.93 -15.65 23.89
CA ASP A 3 -20.90 -16.45 23.25
C ASP A 3 -19.56 -15.73 23.34
N TRP A 4 -18.78 -16.09 24.37
CA TRP A 4 -17.45 -15.52 24.60
C TRP A 4 -16.45 -15.87 23.48
N PHE A 5 -16.66 -16.98 22.77
CA PHE A 5 -15.77 -17.43 21.70
C PHE A 5 -15.91 -16.56 20.44
N ALA A 6 -17.11 -16.04 20.17
CA ALA A 6 -17.35 -15.12 19.05
C ALA A 6 -16.42 -13.88 19.09
N PHE A 7 -16.13 -13.34 20.27
CA PHE A 7 -15.21 -12.20 20.40
C PHE A 7 -13.77 -12.54 19.97
N LEU A 8 -13.29 -13.73 20.32
CA LEU A 8 -11.96 -14.21 19.93
C LEU A 8 -11.87 -14.41 18.41
N LEU A 9 -12.94 -14.92 17.79
CA LEU A 9 -13.01 -15.05 16.33
C LEU A 9 -12.95 -13.70 15.62
N VAL A 10 -13.72 -12.72 16.09
CA VAL A 10 -13.70 -11.35 15.52
C VAL A 10 -12.32 -10.73 15.69
N LEU A 11 -11.71 -10.82 16.88
CA LEU A 11 -10.35 -10.33 17.13
C LEU A 11 -9.33 -11.00 16.18
N GLY A 12 -9.33 -12.32 16.11
CA GLY A 12 -8.41 -13.08 15.26
C GLY A 12 -8.58 -12.75 13.78
N SER A 13 -9.83 -12.69 13.29
CA SER A 13 -10.13 -12.35 11.90
C SER A 13 -9.70 -10.91 11.54
N ALA A 14 -9.97 -9.94 12.41
CA ALA A 14 -9.59 -8.54 12.19
C ALA A 14 -8.07 -8.35 12.20
N LEU A 15 -7.37 -8.99 13.14
CA LEU A 15 -5.91 -8.97 13.19
C LEU A 15 -5.29 -9.60 11.95
N LEU A 16 -5.76 -10.79 11.56
CA LEU A 16 -5.26 -11.48 10.37
C LEU A 16 -5.49 -10.66 9.10
N ALA A 17 -6.69 -10.12 8.91
CA ALA A 17 -7.03 -9.27 7.77
C ALA A 17 -6.11 -8.03 7.73
N THR A 18 -5.92 -7.37 8.88
CA THR A 18 -5.04 -6.19 8.99
C THR A 18 -3.60 -6.53 8.60
N VAL A 19 -3.04 -7.61 9.17
CA VAL A 19 -1.67 -8.04 8.87
C VAL A 19 -1.51 -8.33 7.38
N VAL A 20 -2.45 -9.05 6.76
CA VAL A 20 -2.41 -9.39 5.34
C VAL A 20 -2.45 -8.13 4.47
N VAL A 21 -3.43 -7.25 4.68
CA VAL A 21 -3.63 -6.05 3.85
C VAL A 21 -2.45 -5.08 3.97
N VAL A 22 -2.00 -4.81 5.20
CA VAL A 22 -0.89 -3.88 5.46
C VAL A 22 0.43 -4.44 4.93
N SER A 23 0.68 -5.74 5.10
CA SER A 23 1.89 -6.40 4.59
C SER A 23 1.91 -6.41 3.07
N MET A 24 0.78 -6.72 2.42
CA MET A 24 0.66 -6.67 0.97
C MET A 24 0.91 -5.26 0.43
N TYR A 25 0.32 -4.23 1.06
CA TYR A 25 0.54 -2.84 0.67
C TYR A 25 2.01 -2.39 0.85
N SER A 26 2.60 -2.71 2.00
CA SER A 26 3.99 -2.41 2.32
C SER A 26 4.97 -3.11 1.37
N LEU A 27 4.69 -4.37 1.04
CA LEU A 27 5.44 -5.12 0.04
C LEU A 27 5.31 -4.50 -1.35
N GLY A 28 4.10 -4.07 -1.73
CA GLY A 28 3.85 -3.36 -2.99
C GLY A 28 4.69 -2.09 -3.13
N LEU A 29 4.77 -1.28 -2.07
CA LEU A 29 5.64 -0.10 -2.02
C LEU A 29 7.12 -0.47 -2.19
N ARG A 30 7.61 -1.51 -1.50
CA ARG A 30 9.00 -1.98 -1.63
C ARG A 30 9.31 -2.49 -3.04
N LEU A 31 8.41 -3.26 -3.65
CA LEU A 31 8.58 -3.73 -5.03
C LEU A 31 8.58 -2.56 -6.02
N LEU A 32 7.76 -1.54 -5.77
CA LEU A 32 7.67 -0.36 -6.61
C LEU A 32 8.96 0.48 -6.55
N THR A 33 9.56 0.66 -5.36
CA THR A 33 10.86 1.33 -5.22
C THR A 33 11.99 0.56 -5.89
N VAL A 34 12.01 -0.77 -5.72
CA VAL A 34 13.00 -1.67 -6.35
C VAL A 34 12.87 -1.68 -7.88
N SER A 35 11.66 -1.51 -8.42
CA SER A 35 11.43 -1.35 -9.86
C SER A 35 11.97 -0.03 -10.45
N GLY A 36 12.44 0.90 -9.60
CA GLY A 36 12.92 2.21 -9.99
C GLY A 36 11.84 3.29 -10.08
N ARG A 37 10.61 3.00 -9.64
CA ARG A 37 9.46 3.92 -9.65
C ARG A 37 9.08 4.37 -8.24
N THR A 38 10.05 4.81 -7.46
CA THR A 38 9.82 5.28 -6.10
C THR A 38 8.74 6.38 -6.07
N PRO A 39 7.65 6.19 -5.31
CA PRO A 39 6.63 7.22 -5.13
C PRO A 39 7.28 8.43 -4.46
N ILE A 40 7.34 9.55 -5.17
CA ILE A 40 7.71 10.84 -4.61
C ILE A 40 6.49 11.73 -4.73
N VAL A 41 5.92 12.13 -3.59
CA VAL A 41 4.86 13.13 -3.56
C VAL A 41 5.51 14.48 -3.82
N THR A 42 5.16 15.12 -4.93
CA THR A 42 5.46 16.55 -5.12
C THR A 42 4.64 17.34 -4.11
N PRO A 43 5.17 18.43 -3.52
CA PRO A 43 4.46 19.19 -2.50
C PRO A 43 3.14 19.68 -3.07
N ALA A 44 2.02 19.21 -2.53
CA ALA A 44 0.78 19.96 -2.62
C ALA A 44 0.84 21.00 -1.50
N GLU A 45 0.54 22.26 -1.81
CA GLU A 45 0.43 23.36 -0.84
C GLU A 45 -0.81 23.16 0.05
N PHE A 46 -0.94 22.00 0.70
CA PHE A 46 -1.91 21.84 1.76
C PHE A 46 -1.35 22.55 2.99
N THR A 47 -1.81 23.77 3.18
CA THR A 47 -1.51 24.72 4.27
C THR A 47 -1.85 24.20 5.68
N ASP A 48 -2.27 22.94 5.80
CA ASP A 48 -2.82 22.34 7.02
C ASP A 48 -2.17 20.98 7.38
N ALA A 49 -0.96 20.67 6.87
CA ALA A 49 -0.39 19.32 6.92
C ALA A 49 0.70 19.07 8.00
N ILE A 50 0.64 17.87 8.58
CA ILE A 50 1.43 17.28 9.69
C ILE A 50 2.97 17.32 9.53
N THR A 51 3.52 17.56 8.33
CA THR A 51 4.96 17.92 8.14
C THR A 51 5.15 18.74 6.86
N VAL A 52 5.61 19.99 6.98
CA VAL A 52 5.98 20.84 5.83
C VAL A 52 7.33 20.40 5.29
N VAL A 53 7.34 19.68 4.16
CA VAL A 53 8.58 19.37 3.43
C VAL A 53 8.93 20.57 2.56
N THR A 54 10.11 21.14 2.77
CA THR A 54 10.54 22.27 1.95
C THR A 54 10.68 21.84 0.48
N PRO A 55 10.42 22.72 -0.51
CA PRO A 55 10.64 22.41 -1.92
C PRO A 55 12.07 21.93 -2.23
N ALA A 56 13.04 22.33 -1.41
CA ALA A 56 14.43 21.90 -1.49
C ALA A 56 14.62 20.43 -1.07
N GLU A 57 14.03 20.01 0.05
CA GLU A 57 14.10 18.63 0.54
C GLU A 57 13.41 17.65 -0.41
N ALA A 58 12.27 18.04 -0.99
CA ALA A 58 11.57 17.25 -2.00
C ALA A 58 12.43 17.04 -3.27
N LYS A 59 13.08 18.11 -3.77
CA LYS A 59 14.02 18.01 -4.91
C LYS A 59 15.22 17.14 -4.57
N ALA A 60 15.74 17.21 -3.35
CA ALA A 60 16.84 16.37 -2.89
C ALA A 60 16.42 14.88 -2.83
N ALA A 61 15.23 14.58 -2.30
CA ALA A 61 14.66 13.24 -2.28
C ALA A 61 14.45 12.68 -3.69
N ALA A 62 13.91 13.47 -4.62
CA ALA A 62 13.76 13.09 -6.02
C ALA A 62 15.10 12.78 -6.69
N LYS A 63 16.13 13.63 -6.49
CA LYS A 63 17.49 13.38 -7.00
C LYS A 63 18.10 12.10 -6.41
N ARG A 64 17.91 11.83 -5.12
CA ARG A 64 18.38 10.60 -4.46
C ARG A 64 17.68 9.37 -5.04
N ALA A 65 16.36 9.43 -5.23
CA ALA A 65 15.58 8.36 -5.85
C ALA A 65 16.03 8.08 -7.29
N ALA A 66 16.22 9.11 -8.11
CA ALA A 66 16.70 8.98 -9.48
C ALA A 66 18.13 8.39 -9.55
N LYS A 67 19.02 8.80 -8.64
CA LYS A 67 20.37 8.21 -8.53
C LYS A 67 20.31 6.74 -8.09
N ALA A 68 19.46 6.40 -7.13
CA ALA A 68 19.28 5.02 -6.67
C ALA A 68 18.72 4.12 -7.78
N ALA A 69 17.75 4.61 -8.56
CA ALA A 69 17.21 3.89 -9.72
C ALA A 69 18.28 3.64 -10.80
N ARG A 70 19.13 4.64 -11.08
CA ARG A 70 20.25 4.51 -12.05
C ARG A 70 21.34 3.55 -11.60
N LYS A 71 21.60 3.43 -10.30
CA LYS A 71 22.59 2.52 -9.72
C LYS A 71 22.05 1.12 -9.41
N SER A 72 20.80 0.83 -9.77
CA SER A 72 20.17 -0.45 -9.46
C SER A 72 20.88 -1.60 -10.18
N PRO A 73 21.33 -2.65 -9.46
CA PRO A 73 22.01 -3.81 -10.04
C PRO A 73 21.06 -4.78 -10.77
N LEU A 74 19.76 -4.47 -10.84
CA LEU A 74 18.75 -5.34 -11.43
C LEU A 74 18.70 -5.21 -12.96
N SER A 75 18.52 -6.35 -13.62
CA SER A 75 18.19 -6.39 -15.05
C SER A 75 16.82 -5.77 -15.33
N ASP A 76 16.59 -5.38 -16.58
CA ASP A 76 15.31 -4.78 -16.99
C ASP A 76 14.13 -5.75 -16.84
N GLY A 77 14.37 -7.05 -17.03
CA GLY A 77 13.39 -8.10 -16.78
C GLY A 77 12.97 -8.18 -15.30
N GLN A 78 13.94 -8.13 -14.38
CA GLN A 78 13.65 -8.14 -12.94
C GLN A 78 12.91 -6.88 -12.49
N LYS A 79 13.26 -5.70 -13.04
CA LYS A 79 12.52 -4.45 -12.77
C LYS A 79 11.07 -4.53 -13.23
N ARG A 80 10.81 -5.15 -14.40
CA ARG A 80 9.44 -5.39 -14.89
C ARG A 80 8.67 -6.37 -14.01
N ALA A 81 9.31 -7.46 -13.59
CA ALA A 81 8.71 -8.42 -12.66
C ALA A 81 8.36 -7.76 -11.32
N ALA A 82 9.26 -6.94 -10.76
CA ALA A 82 9.00 -6.17 -9.54
C ALA A 82 7.82 -5.20 -9.71
N LEU A 83 7.72 -4.52 -10.87
CA LEU A 83 6.58 -3.65 -11.15
C LEU A 83 5.25 -4.41 -11.21
N PHE A 84 5.24 -5.56 -11.89
CA PHE A 84 4.05 -6.41 -11.97
C PHE A 84 3.65 -6.92 -10.58
N GLY A 85 4.62 -7.38 -9.78
CA GLY A 85 4.41 -7.78 -8.40
C GLY A 85 3.85 -6.65 -7.54
N ALA A 86 4.39 -5.43 -7.67
CA ALA A 86 3.85 -4.26 -6.96
C ALA A 86 2.38 -4.01 -7.30
N ARG A 87 2.03 -4.04 -8.60
CA ARG A 87 0.64 -3.87 -9.06
C ARG A 87 -0.27 -4.96 -8.55
N ALA A 88 0.17 -6.21 -8.57
CA ALA A 88 -0.58 -7.34 -8.02
C ALA A 88 -0.84 -7.15 -6.52
N CYS A 89 0.18 -6.75 -5.76
CA CYS A 89 0.02 -6.45 -4.33
C CYS A 89 -1.01 -5.34 -4.06
N PHE A 90 -0.95 -4.23 -4.80
CA PHE A 90 -1.93 -3.16 -4.65
C PHE A 90 -3.34 -3.58 -5.07
N ALA A 91 -3.46 -4.34 -6.16
CA ALA A 91 -4.75 -4.86 -6.61
C ALA A 91 -5.36 -5.81 -5.56
N LEU A 92 -4.57 -6.75 -5.01
CA LEU A 92 -5.03 -7.66 -3.97
C LEU A 92 -5.44 -6.92 -2.69
N SER A 93 -4.65 -5.92 -2.27
CA SER A 93 -4.98 -5.07 -1.12
C SER A 93 -6.28 -4.29 -1.34
N GLY A 94 -6.44 -3.67 -2.52
CA GLY A 94 -7.65 -2.94 -2.89
C GLY A 94 -8.88 -3.84 -2.97
N VAL A 95 -8.77 -5.02 -3.60
CA VAL A 95 -9.84 -6.02 -3.67
C VAL A 95 -10.23 -6.50 -2.28
N ALA A 96 -9.27 -6.77 -1.40
CA ALA A 96 -9.55 -7.18 -0.02
C ALA A 96 -10.32 -6.09 0.75
N ALA A 97 -9.92 -4.81 0.60
CA ALA A 97 -10.62 -3.68 1.22
C ALA A 97 -12.05 -3.52 0.66
N LEU A 98 -12.22 -3.58 -0.66
CA LEU A 98 -13.52 -3.49 -1.31
C LEU A 98 -14.44 -4.65 -0.90
N PHE A 99 -13.89 -5.86 -0.78
CA PHE A 99 -14.64 -7.02 -0.29
C PHE A 99 -15.06 -6.85 1.17
N GLY A 100 -14.19 -6.31 2.03
CA GLY A 100 -14.55 -5.94 3.40
C GLY A 100 -15.69 -4.92 3.44
N ILE A 101 -15.64 -3.87 2.62
CA ILE A 101 -16.70 -2.87 2.50
C ILE A 101 -18.01 -3.51 2.04
N TYR A 102 -17.94 -4.36 1.01
CA TYR A 102 -19.09 -5.11 0.50
C TYR A 102 -19.77 -5.91 1.63
N LEU A 103 -19.01 -6.66 2.42
CA LEU A 103 -19.54 -7.47 3.53
C LEU A 103 -20.08 -6.65 4.70
N ILE A 104 -19.55 -5.46 4.96
CA ILE A 104 -19.97 -4.63 6.11
C ILE A 104 -21.21 -3.80 5.77
N VAL A 105 -21.32 -3.29 4.54
CA VAL A 105 -22.41 -2.37 4.15
C VAL A 105 -23.63 -3.18 3.68
N PRO A 106 -24.75 -3.21 4.43
CA PRO A 106 -25.90 -4.07 4.13
C PRO A 106 -26.57 -3.77 2.79
N VAL A 107 -26.56 -2.50 2.35
CA VAL A 107 -27.10 -2.09 1.05
C VAL A 107 -26.33 -2.71 -0.12
N LEU A 108 -25.04 -3.00 0.05
CA LEU A 108 -24.20 -3.54 -1.02
C LEU A 108 -24.33 -5.05 -1.17
N HIS A 109 -24.51 -5.80 -0.06
CA HIS A 109 -24.57 -7.26 -0.09
C HIS A 109 -25.97 -7.85 0.17
N GLY A 110 -26.94 -7.03 0.60
CA GLY A 110 -28.31 -7.46 0.90
C GLY A 110 -29.29 -7.41 -0.29
N LEU A 111 -28.81 -7.08 -1.49
CA LEU A 111 -29.60 -7.08 -2.74
C LEU A 111 -29.45 -8.37 -3.57
N VAL A 112 -28.74 -9.38 -3.03
CA VAL A 112 -28.51 -10.70 -3.66
C VAL A 112 -29.25 -11.77 -2.87
#